data_AF-A0A6L7INL3-F1
#
_entry.id   AF-A0A6L7INL3-F1
#
_cell.length_a   1.000
_cell.length_b   1.000
_cell.length_c   1.000
_cell.angle_alpha   90.00
_cell.angle_beta   90.00
_cell.angle_gamma   90.00
#
_symmetry.space_group_name_H-M   'P 1'
#
loop_
_entity.id
_entity.type
_entity.pdbx_description
1 polymer ?
#
loop_
_entity_poly.entity_id
_entity_poly.type
_entity_poly.pdbx_seq_one_letter_code
_entity_poly.pdbx_strand_id
1 'polypeptide(L)'
;MSEMSKNEKMARKDPLVQRLSADLGSRLLDVRTSEGLPQTKLAEMVGTKHPRISNLEGGLVDVRISDIVKLARALDVDPGTLLDLAAYKLEDYPLPPPDNHARL
;
A
#
# COMPACT_ATOMS: atom_id res chain seq x y z
N MET A 1 -16.92 -22.48 -2.09
CA MET A 1 -16.38 -21.35 -1.30
C MET A 1 -15.39 -20.62 -2.20
N SER A 2 -15.67 -19.36 -2.57
CA SER A 2 -14.76 -18.56 -3.40
C SER A 2 -13.56 -18.13 -2.56
N GLU A 3 -12.34 -18.31 -3.06
CA GLU A 3 -11.14 -17.92 -2.35
C GLU A 3 -11.04 -16.37 -2.33
N MET A 4 -11.07 -15.77 -1.14
CA MET A 4 -11.04 -14.30 -1.00
C MET A 4 -9.75 -13.71 -1.58
N SER A 5 -9.89 -12.58 -2.28
CA SER A 5 -8.79 -11.76 -2.80
C SER A 5 -7.92 -11.21 -1.66
N LYS A 6 -6.65 -10.89 -1.96
CA LYS A 6 -5.71 -10.28 -0.99
C LYS A 6 -6.26 -8.99 -0.38
N ASN A 7 -6.93 -8.15 -1.19
CA ASN A 7 -7.58 -6.91 -0.71
C ASN A 7 -8.71 -7.19 0.26
N GLU A 8 -9.53 -8.21 0.00
CA GLU A 8 -10.64 -8.58 0.88
C GLU A 8 -10.11 -9.11 2.23
N LYS A 9 -8.99 -9.85 2.21
CA LYS A 9 -8.34 -10.33 3.44
C LYS A 9 -7.75 -9.19 4.27
N MET A 10 -7.14 -8.18 3.63
CA MET A 10 -6.60 -7.00 4.32
C MET A 10 -7.70 -6.10 4.88
N ALA A 11 -8.74 -5.82 4.09
CA ALA A 11 -9.90 -5.02 4.53
C ALA A 11 -10.63 -5.66 5.73
N ARG A 12 -10.71 -7.00 5.79
CA ARG A 12 -11.28 -7.72 6.94
C ARG A 12 -10.47 -7.54 8.22
N LYS A 13 -9.19 -7.19 8.13
CA LYS A 13 -8.35 -6.98 9.32
C LYS A 13 -8.40 -5.53 9.78
N ASP A 14 -8.18 -4.59 8.87
CA ASP A 14 -8.21 -3.15 9.15
C ASP A 14 -8.56 -2.36 7.87
N PRO A 15 -9.75 -1.71 7.82
CA PRO A 15 -10.19 -0.94 6.66
C PRO A 15 -9.30 0.26 6.33
N LEU A 16 -8.70 0.91 7.33
CA LEU A 16 -7.81 2.05 7.11
C LEU A 16 -6.51 1.59 6.47
N VAL A 17 -5.94 0.48 6.93
CA VAL A 17 -4.73 -0.09 6.31
C VAL A 17 -4.96 -0.41 4.83
N GLN A 18 -6.11 -0.98 4.48
CA GLN A 18 -6.47 -1.24 3.08
C GLN A 18 -6.55 0.07 2.28
N ARG A 19 -7.17 1.11 2.84
CA ARG A 19 -7.30 2.42 2.17
C ARG A 19 -5.94 3.09 1.97
N LEU A 20 -5.10 3.12 3.00
CA LEU A 20 -3.75 3.68 2.94
C LEU A 20 -2.89 2.96 1.90
N SER A 21 -3.00 1.63 1.83
CA SER A 21 -2.26 0.81 0.86
C SER A 21 -2.70 1.11 -0.58
N ALA A 22 -4.00 1.27 -0.81
CA ALA A 22 -4.54 1.62 -2.13
C ALA A 22 -4.10 3.02 -2.57
N ASP A 23 -4.17 4.01 -1.69
CA ASP A 23 -3.84 5.40 -2.04
C ASP A 23 -2.33 5.57 -2.24
N LEU A 24 -1.49 4.92 -1.43
CA LEU A 24 -0.06 4.85 -1.70
C LEU A 24 0.21 4.21 -3.07
N GLY A 25 -0.48 3.11 -3.38
CA GLY A 25 -0.30 2.42 -4.66
C GLY A 25 -0.62 3.31 -5.86
N SER A 26 -1.72 4.05 -5.80
CA SER A 26 -2.12 5.02 -6.83
C SER A 26 -1.08 6.14 -6.97
N ARG A 27 -0.67 6.77 -5.87
CA ARG A 27 0.32 7.87 -5.92
C ARG A 27 1.68 7.38 -6.42
N LEU A 28 2.09 6.18 -6.04
CA LEU A 28 3.32 5.58 -6.55
C LEU A 28 3.28 5.36 -8.06
N LEU A 29 2.15 4.84 -8.57
CA LEU A 29 1.91 4.67 -10.00
C LEU A 29 1.98 6.02 -10.73
N ASP A 30 1.32 7.04 -10.19
CA ASP A 30 1.26 8.37 -10.80
C ASP A 30 2.65 9.02 -10.87
N VAL A 31 3.38 9.05 -9.75
CA VAL A 31 4.75 9.59 -9.71
C VAL A 31 5.66 8.83 -10.66
N ARG A 32 5.68 7.49 -10.58
CA ARG A 32 6.52 6.66 -11.46
C ARG A 32 6.23 6.89 -12.94
N THR A 33 4.96 6.93 -13.33
CA THR A 33 4.58 7.08 -14.75
C THR A 33 4.81 8.50 -15.26
N SER A 34 4.72 9.52 -14.40
CA SER A 34 5.09 10.89 -14.75
C SER A 34 6.58 11.04 -15.12
N GLU A 35 7.44 10.19 -14.56
CA GLU A 35 8.86 10.09 -14.90
C GLU A 35 9.15 9.16 -16.09
N GLY A 36 8.13 8.53 -16.67
CA GLY A 36 8.29 7.57 -17.77
C GLY A 36 8.97 6.26 -17.37
N LEU A 37 9.05 5.93 -16.08
CA LEU A 37 9.75 4.75 -15.59
C LEU A 37 8.86 3.50 -15.68
N PRO A 38 9.31 2.37 -16.24
CA PRO A 38 8.59 1.10 -16.09
C PRO A 38 8.73 0.52 -14.68
N GLN A 39 7.79 -0.32 -14.24
CA GLN A 39 7.83 -0.97 -12.92
C GLN A 39 9.12 -1.77 -12.68
N THR A 40 9.67 -2.41 -13.72
CA THR A 40 10.94 -3.14 -13.65
C THR A 40 12.10 -2.23 -13.31
N LYS A 41 12.13 -1.02 -13.88
CA LYS A 41 13.19 -0.05 -13.62
C LYS A 41 13.13 0.47 -12.19
N LEU A 42 11.94 0.80 -11.70
CA LEU A 42 11.77 1.18 -10.30
C LEU A 42 12.18 0.04 -9.35
N ALA A 43 11.84 -1.22 -9.70
CA ALA A 43 12.23 -2.37 -8.91
C ALA A 43 13.76 -2.51 -8.79
N GLU A 44 14.50 -2.31 -9.88
CA GLU A 44 15.96 -2.28 -9.89
C GLU A 44 16.50 -1.15 -8.99
N MET A 45 15.94 0.07 -9.13
CA MET A 45 16.38 1.24 -8.37
C MET A 45 16.27 1.06 -6.86
N VAL A 46 15.21 0.39 -6.38
CA VAL A 46 15.01 0.13 -4.94
C VAL A 46 15.57 -1.23 -4.47
N GLY A 47 16.20 -2.00 -5.35
CA GLY A 47 16.76 -3.32 -5.05
C GLY A 47 15.69 -4.35 -4.66
N THR A 48 14.59 -4.42 -5.41
CA THR A 48 13.51 -5.40 -5.22
C THR A 48 13.11 -6.09 -6.53
N LYS A 49 12.10 -6.97 -6.48
CA LYS A 49 11.58 -7.67 -7.66
C LYS A 49 10.36 -6.95 -8.22
N HIS A 50 10.19 -6.98 -9.53
CA HIS A 50 9.01 -6.41 -10.24
C HIS A 50 7.65 -6.75 -9.59
N PRO A 51 7.36 -8.01 -9.19
CA PRO A 51 6.09 -8.33 -8.52
C PRO A 51 5.86 -7.57 -7.21
N ARG A 52 6.92 -7.15 -6.50
CA ARG A 52 6.78 -6.33 -5.30
C ARG A 52 6.25 -4.94 -5.64
N ILE A 53 6.78 -4.30 -6.70
CA ILE A 53 6.30 -3.00 -7.20
C ILE A 53 4.86 -3.12 -7.69
N SER A 54 4.55 -4.14 -8.50
CA SER A 54 3.19 -4.39 -8.98
C SER A 54 2.19 -4.58 -7.82
N ASN A 55 2.54 -5.33 -6.78
CA ASN A 55 1.68 -5.48 -5.61
C ASN A 55 1.51 -4.17 -4.82
N LEU A 56 2.56 -3.36 -4.70
CA LEU A 56 2.51 -2.05 -4.03
C LEU A 56 1.59 -1.09 -4.78
N GLU A 57 1.78 -0.95 -6.10
CA GLU A 57 0.93 -0.08 -6.94
C GLU A 57 -0.52 -0.55 -6.97
N GLY A 58 -0.75 -1.86 -6.85
CA GLY A 58 -2.11 -2.42 -6.73
C GLY A 58 -2.72 -2.33 -5.32
N GLY A 59 -2.01 -1.82 -4.31
CA GLY A 59 -2.47 -1.80 -2.92
C GLY A 59 -2.76 -3.18 -2.32
N LEU A 60 -2.10 -4.23 -2.84
CA LEU A 60 -2.38 -5.65 -2.53
C LEU A 60 -1.62 -6.17 -1.30
N VAL A 61 -0.85 -5.31 -0.67
CA VAL A 61 0.16 -5.63 0.34
C VAL A 61 0.30 -4.45 1.29
N ASP A 62 0.47 -4.77 2.57
CA ASP A 62 0.85 -3.79 3.56
C ASP A 62 2.23 -3.20 3.23
N VAL A 63 2.30 -1.87 3.25
CA VAL A 63 3.50 -1.12 2.92
C VAL A 63 4.29 -0.84 4.19
N ARG A 64 5.57 -1.22 4.20
CA ARG A 64 6.44 -0.94 5.33
C ARG A 64 6.99 0.47 5.21
N ILE A 65 7.28 1.12 6.33
CA ILE A 65 7.98 2.42 6.37
C ILE A 65 9.26 2.38 5.53
N SER A 66 10.00 1.27 5.57
CA SER A 66 11.22 1.11 4.77
C SER A 66 10.96 1.06 3.26
N ASP A 67 9.80 0.58 2.83
CA ASP A 67 9.42 0.60 1.41
C ASP A 67 9.12 2.05 0.99
N ILE A 68 8.34 2.81 1.79
CA ILE A 68 8.02 4.22 1.54
C ILE A 68 9.31 5.05 1.37
N VAL A 69 10.24 4.94 2.32
CA VAL A 69 11.50 5.70 2.29
C VAL A 69 12.37 5.33 1.08
N LYS A 70 12.43 4.05 0.70
CA LYS A 70 13.20 3.61 -0.48
C LYS A 70 12.60 4.13 -1.78
N LEU A 71 11.27 4.06 -1.92
CA LEU A 71 10.57 4.54 -3.11
C LEU A 71 10.69 6.07 -3.23
N ALA A 72 10.48 6.80 -2.13
CA ALA A 72 10.62 8.24 -2.08
C ALA A 72 12.03 8.70 -2.51
N ARG A 73 13.07 8.04 -2.00
CA ARG A 73 14.46 8.30 -2.42
C ARG A 73 14.73 7.96 -3.88
N ALA A 74 14.17 6.86 -4.38
CA ALA A 74 14.38 6.44 -5.77
C ALA A 74 13.69 7.37 -6.77
N LEU A 75 12.56 7.96 -6.38
CA LEU A 75 11.75 8.87 -7.20
C LEU A 75 12.02 10.36 -6.89
N ASP A 76 13.00 10.66 -6.04
CA ASP A 76 13.34 12.02 -5.60
C ASP A 76 12.13 12.86 -5.12
N VAL A 77 11.27 12.25 -4.30
CA VAL A 77 10.10 12.91 -3.70
C VAL A 77 10.10 12.77 -2.18
N ASP A 78 9.36 13.63 -1.50
CA ASP A 78 9.10 13.47 -0.08
C ASP A 78 8.24 12.22 0.21
N PRO A 79 8.45 11.51 1.34
CA PRO A 79 7.61 10.39 1.74
C PRO A 79 6.11 10.74 1.83
N GLY A 80 5.79 11.97 2.22
CA GLY A 80 4.41 12.47 2.31
C GLY A 80 3.69 12.55 0.96
N THR A 81 4.45 12.72 -0.14
CA THR A 81 3.92 12.64 -1.50
C THR A 81 3.36 11.25 -1.77
N LEU A 82 4.04 10.19 -1.32
CA LEU A 82 3.57 8.81 -1.50
C LEU A 82 2.49 8.41 -0.49
N LEU A 83 2.58 8.89 0.75
CA LEU A 83 1.60 8.57 1.79
C LEU A 83 1.35 9.77 2.71
N ASP A 84 0.16 10.33 2.63
CA ASP A 84 -0.31 11.36 3.55
C ASP A 84 -1.23 10.75 4.61
N LEU A 85 -0.68 10.47 5.78
CA LEU A 85 -1.44 9.95 6.92
C LEU A 85 -2.40 10.98 7.52
N ALA A 86 -2.13 12.28 7.36
CA ALA A 86 -2.93 13.34 7.96
C ALA A 86 -4.29 13.53 7.26
N ALA A 87 -4.41 13.04 6.02
CA ALA A 87 -5.63 13.04 5.23
C ALA A 87 -6.74 12.12 5.77
N TYR A 88 -6.46 11.25 6.74
CA TYR A 88 -7.39 10.24 7.22
C TYR A 88 -7.75 10.44 8.69
N LYS A 89 -9.00 10.17 9.04
CA LYS A 89 -9.48 10.14 10.43
C LYS A 89 -9.86 8.71 10.81
N LEU A 90 -9.42 8.26 11.98
CA LEU A 90 -9.70 6.90 12.45
C LEU A 90 -11.20 6.61 12.59
N GLU A 91 -11.98 7.64 12.94
CA GLU A 91 -13.44 7.53 13.10
C GLU A 91 -14.19 7.19 11.80
N ASP A 92 -13.61 7.49 10.63
CA ASP A 92 -14.17 7.13 9.33
C ASP A 92 -13.94 5.65 8.96
N TYR A 93 -13.07 4.95 9.70
CA TYR A 93 -12.64 3.58 9.43
C TYR A 93 -12.75 2.72 10.69
N PRO A 94 -13.96 2.44 11.19
CA PRO A 94 -14.14 1.62 12.37
C PRO A 94 -13.58 0.20 12.15
N LEU A 95 -12.92 -0.34 13.18
CA LEU A 95 -12.43 -1.71 13.14
C LEU A 95 -13.61 -2.69 13.02
N PRO A 96 -13.47 -3.77 12.24
CA PRO A 96 -14.48 -4.81 12.19
C PRO A 96 -14.63 -5.45 13.58
N PRO A 97 -15.82 -5.99 13.90
CA PRO A 97 -16.02 -6.72 15.15
C PRO A 97 -14.96 -7.82 15.30
N PRO A 98 -14.43 -8.06 16.51
CA PRO A 98 -13.48 -9.12 16.73
C PRO A 98 -14.09 -10.46 16.30
N ASP A 99 -13.29 -11.29 15.61
CA ASP A 99 -13.71 -12.64 15.25
C ASP A 99 -14.12 -13.38 16.53
N ASN A 100 -15.34 -13.91 16.56
CA ASN A 100 -16.02 -14.46 17.75
C ASN A 100 -15.41 -15.80 18.26
N HIS A 101 -14.12 -16.04 18.03
CA HIS A 101 -13.38 -17.21 18.46
C HIS A 101 -12.94 -17.17 19.93
N ALA A 102 -13.17 -16.06 20.63
CA ALA A 102 -13.08 -16.02 22.08
C ALA A 102 -14.38 -16.55 22.74
N ARG A 103 -14.73 -17.82 22.48
CA ARG A 103 -15.59 -18.56 23.41
C ARG A 103 -14.66 -19.19 24.45
N LEU A 104 -14.61 -18.55 25.62
CA LEU A 104 -14.14 -19.19 26.87
C LEU A 104 -15.07 -20.35 27.24
#